data_AF-A0A7L8V444-F1
#
_entry.id   AF-A0A7L8V444-F1
#
_cell.length_a   1.000
_cell.length_b   1.000
_cell.length_c   1.000
_cell.angle_alpha   90.00
_cell.angle_beta   90.00
_cell.angle_gamma   90.00
#
_symmetry.space_group_name_H-M   'P 1'
#
loop_
_entity.id
_entity.type
_entity.pdbx_description
1 polymer ?
#
loop_
_entity_poly.entity_id
_entity_poly.type
_entity_poly.pdbx_seq_one_letter_code
_entity_poly.pdbx_strand_id
1 'polypeptide(L)' 'MMASYPMDYEVCKCKHVSLGEILYAIKEKNANTLEKLQNITDAGTACGSCVCENDDIGEEKLDLYLVDILKKIANE' A
#
# COMPACT_ATOMS: atom_id res chain seq x y z
N MET A 1 -14.83 0.71 4.13
CA MET A 1 -14.45 0.09 5.41
C MET A 1 -13.35 -0.95 5.18
N MET A 2 -12.09 -0.60 5.43
CA MET A 2 -10.91 -1.48 5.31
C MET A 2 -10.88 -2.63 6.35
N ALA A 3 -12.00 -2.92 7.00
CA ALA A 3 -12.16 -3.91 8.07
C ALA A 3 -12.03 -5.37 7.61
N SER A 4 -11.83 -5.62 6.31
CA SER A 4 -11.68 -6.97 5.77
C SER A 4 -10.24 -7.50 5.81
N TYR A 5 -9.24 -6.64 6.04
CA TYR A 5 -7.83 -7.03 6.07
C TYR A 5 -7.24 -6.75 7.46
N PRO A 6 -6.41 -7.66 8.00
CA PRO A 6 -5.72 -7.42 9.26
C PRO A 6 -4.70 -6.29 9.12
N MET A 7 -4.40 -5.59 10.22
CA MET A 7 -3.42 -4.48 10.22
C MET A 7 -2.00 -4.98 9.92
N ASP A 8 -1.70 -6.22 10.29
CA ASP A 8 -0.45 -6.92 9.97
C ASP A 8 -0.38 -7.47 8.54
N TYR A 9 -1.42 -7.29 7.71
CA TYR A 9 -1.42 -7.73 6.33
C TYR A 9 -0.24 -7.09 5.56
N GLU A 10 0.69 -7.93 5.10
CA GLU A 10 1.88 -7.47 4.38
C GLU A 10 1.53 -7.10 2.93
N VAL A 11 1.54 -5.79 2.64
CA VAL A 11 1.25 -5.26 1.31
C VAL A 11 2.51 -5.25 0.44
N CYS A 12 3.67 -4.92 1.01
CA CYS A 12 4.94 -4.92 0.30
C CYS A 12 5.89 -5.96 0.90
N LYS A 13 6.02 -7.12 0.24
CA LYS A 13 6.91 -8.21 0.68
C LYS A 13 8.40 -7.85 0.60
N CYS A 14 8.80 -7.01 -0.36
CA CYS A 14 10.21 -6.63 -0.52
C CYS A 14 10.75 -5.75 0.61
N LYS A 15 9.87 -4.97 1.24
CA LYS A 15 10.20 -4.01 2.29
C LYS A 15 9.54 -4.34 3.63
N HIS A 16 8.80 -5.46 3.69
CA HIS A 16 8.03 -5.91 4.84
C HIS A 16 7.09 -4.83 5.41
N VAL A 17 6.37 -4.15 4.51
CA VAL A 17 5.45 -3.06 4.89
C VAL A 17 4.05 -3.62 5.03
N SER A 18 3.47 -3.41 6.21
CA SER A 18 2.10 -3.83 6.54
C SER A 18 1.05 -2.77 6.20
N LEU A 19 -0.20 -3.20 6.10
CA LEU A 19 -1.36 -2.33 5.90
C LEU A 19 -1.48 -1.28 7.01
N GLY A 20 -1.19 -1.65 8.26
CA GLY A 20 -1.19 -0.74 9.40
C GLY A 20 -0.18 0.39 9.25
N GLU A 21 1.03 0.11 8.75
CA GLU A 21 2.04 1.13 8.49
C GLU A 21 1.63 2.09 7.37
N ILE A 22 1.06 1.55 6.29
CA ILE A 22 0.51 2.35 5.19
C ILE A 22 -0.61 3.26 5.69
N LEU A 23 -1.56 2.71 6.45
CA LEU A 23 -2.66 3.46 7.05
C LEU A 23 -2.17 4.58 7.96
N TYR A 24 -1.19 4.27 8.82
CA TYR A 24 -0.58 5.24 9.71
C TYR A 24 0.11 6.36 8.93
N ALA A 25 0.88 6.04 7.89
CA ALA A 25 1.50 7.04 7.02
C ALA A 25 0.46 7.95 6.34
N ILE A 26 -0.64 7.39 5.85
CA ILE A 26 -1.69 8.18 5.19
C ILE A 26 -2.38 9.11 6.19
N LYS A 27 -2.85 8.57 7.32
CA LYS A 27 -3.65 9.32 8.31
C LYS A 27 -2.81 10.29 9.14
N GLU A 28 -1.68 9.84 9.67
CA GLU A 28 -0.87 10.63 10.61
C GLU A 28 0.17 11.51 9.90
N LYS A 29 0.70 11.06 8.75
CA LYS A 29 1.72 11.79 7.98
C LYS A 29 1.18 12.47 6.73
N ASN A 30 -0.13 12.43 6.48
CA ASN A 30 -0.77 13.01 5.29
C ASN A 30 -0.14 12.51 3.98
N ALA A 31 0.20 11.21 3.93
CA ALA A 31 0.76 10.54 2.76
C ALA A 31 -0.31 10.24 1.69
N ASN A 32 -1.03 11.27 1.24
CA ASN A 32 -2.18 11.15 0.34
C ASN A 32 -1.81 10.92 -1.13
N THR A 33 -0.53 10.68 -1.43
CA THR A 33 -0.03 10.41 -2.78
C THR A 33 0.91 9.22 -2.74
N LEU A 34 0.97 8.46 -3.84
CA LEU A 34 1.86 7.30 -3.96
C LEU A 34 3.31 7.69 -3.68
N GLU A 35 3.78 8.81 -4.23
CA GLU A 35 5.13 9.31 -4.02
C GLU A 35 5.43 9.59 -2.53
N LYS A 36 4.52 10.24 -1.80
CA LYS A 36 4.70 10.47 -0.36
C LYS A 36 4.69 9.16 0.42
N LEU A 37 3.79 8.26 0.06
CA LEU A 37 3.68 6.95 0.72
C LEU A 37 4.95 6.13 0.53
N GLN A 38 5.49 6.09 -0.68
CA GLN A 38 6.80 5.51 -1.01
C GLN A 38 7.93 6.14 -0.23
N ASN A 39 7.97 7.47 -0.10
CA ASN A 39 9.01 8.17 0.66
C ASN A 39 8.94 7.90 2.17
N ILE A 40 7.75 7.65 2.72
CA ILE A 40 7.55 7.45 4.17
C ILE A 40 7.71 5.97 4.56
N THR A 41 7.20 5.06 3.73
CA THR A 41 7.10 3.62 4.06
C THR A 41 8.05 2.75 3.25
N ASP A 42 8.74 3.29 2.25
CA ASP A 42 9.52 2.53 1.27
C ASP A 42 8.71 1.54 0.41
N ALA A 43 7.40 1.38 0.62
CA ALA A 43 6.58 0.42 -0.10
C ALA A 43 6.52 0.75 -1.59
N GLY A 44 6.88 -0.21 -2.45
CA GLY A 44 6.84 -0.04 -3.90
C GLY A 44 8.06 0.66 -4.51
N THR A 45 9.13 0.91 -3.73
CA THR A 45 10.40 1.45 -4.26
C THR A 45 11.36 0.37 -4.77
N ALA A 46 11.11 -0.91 -4.46
CA ALA A 46 11.97 -2.04 -4.81
C ALA A 46 11.57 -2.70 -6.14
N CYS A 47 10.52 -3.54 -6.14
CA CYS A 47 10.07 -4.25 -7.34
C CYS A 47 8.88 -3.59 -8.05
N GLY A 48 8.15 -2.69 -7.37
CA GLY A 48 6.96 -2.02 -7.90
C GLY A 48 5.66 -2.86 -7.87
N SER A 49 5.72 -4.16 -7.64
CA SER A 49 4.55 -5.05 -7.78
C SER A 49 3.37 -4.73 -6.84
N CYS A 50 3.64 -4.19 -5.65
CA CYS A 50 2.60 -3.77 -4.70
C CYS A 50 1.92 -2.44 -5.04
N VAL A 51 2.42 -1.71 -6.06
CA VAL A 51 1.93 -0.37 -6.41
C VAL A 51 0.54 -0.46 -7.03
N CYS A 52 0.39 -1.23 -8.11
CA CYS A 52 -0.88 -1.45 -8.80
C CYS A 52 -0.88 -2.77 -9.58
N GLU A 53 -2.07 -3.24 -9.95
CA GLU A 53 -2.26 -4.49 -10.71
C GLU A 53 -1.50 -4.54 -12.05
N ASN A 54 -1.30 -3.37 -12.69
CA ASN A 54 -0.67 -3.25 -14.00
C ASN A 54 0.85 -3.44 -13.92
N ASP A 55 1.47 -2.97 -12.84
CA ASP A 55 2.91 -3.11 -12.57
C ASP A 55 3.22 -4.42 -11.80
N ASP A 56 2.19 -5.18 -11.45
CA ASP A 56 2.33 -6.46 -10.77
C ASP A 56 2.79 -7.55 -11.73
N ILE A 57 4.10 -7.78 -11.73
CA ILE A 57 4.78 -8.86 -12.46
C ILE A 57 4.64 -10.24 -11.78
N GLY A 58 3.92 -10.35 -10.66
CA GLY A 58 3.64 -11.62 -10.00
C GLY A 58 2.71 -12.53 -10.82
N GLU A 59 2.96 -13.83 -10.79
CA GLU A 59 2.04 -14.84 -11.36
C GLU A 59 0.69 -14.84 -10.63
N GLU A 60 0.72 -14.64 -9.31
CA GLU A 60 -0.46 -14.44 -8.47
C GLU A 60 -0.63 -12.95 -8.16
N LYS A 61 -1.80 -12.42 -8.48
CA LYS A 61 -2.15 -11.02 -8.21
C LYS A 61 -2.38 -10.80 -6.72
N LEU A 62 -1.90 -9.67 -6.22
CA LEU A 62 -2.16 -9.24 -4.85
C LEU A 62 -3.65 -8.90 -4.66
N ASP A 63 -4.21 -9.27 -3.50
CA ASP A 63 -5.58 -8.88 -3.13
C ASP A 63 -5.75 -7.37 -2.87
N LEU A 64 -4.64 -6.66 -2.64
CA LEU A 64 -4.67 -5.25 -2.26
C LEU A 64 -3.40 -4.53 -2.71
N TYR A 65 -3.57 -3.43 -3.46
CA TYR A 65 -2.50 -2.57 -3.93
C TYR A 65 -2.46 -1.21 -3.22
N LEU A 66 -1.30 -0.55 -3.24
CA LEU A 66 -1.12 0.79 -2.65
C LEU A 66 -2.10 1.82 -3.24
N VAL A 67 -2.33 1.77 -4.55
CA VAL A 67 -3.29 2.67 -5.22
C VAL A 67 -4.72 2.45 -4.76
N ASP A 68 -5.12 1.21 -4.43
CA ASP A 68 -6.47 0.91 -3.96
C ASP A 68 -6.69 1.41 -2.54
N ILE A 69 -5.67 1.30 -1.69
CA ILE A 69 -5.69 1.84 -0.33
C ILE A 69 -5.84 3.36 -0.38
N LEU A 70 -5.02 4.03 -1.18
CA LEU A 70 -5.07 5.49 -1.36
C LEU A 70 -6.43 5.94 -1.90
N LYS A 71 -6.96 5.27 -2.93
CA LYS A 71 -8.30 5.56 -3.47
C LYS A 71 -9.39 5.36 -2.43
N LYS A 72 -9.34 4.27 -1.65
CA LYS A 72 -10.35 3.99 -0.61
C LYS A 72 -10.39 5.08 0.45
N ILE A 73 -9.22 5.55 0.90
CA ILE A 73 -9.14 6.61 1.92
C ILE A 73 -9.52 7.98 1.35
N ALA A 74 -9.18 8.26 0.09
CA ALA A 74 -9.58 9.51 -0.57
C ALA A 74 -11.10 9.63 -0.83
N ASN A 75 -11.82 8.50 -0.82
CA ASN A 75 -13.27 8.43 -0.99
C ASN A 75 -14.02 8.16 0.33
N GLU A 76 -13.32 8.17 1.47
CA GLU A 76 -13.87 8.01 2.83
C GLU A 76 -14.02 9.38 3.51
#